data_AF-A0A0J7JVA5-F1
#
_entry.id   AF-A0A0J7JVA5-F1
#
_cell.length_a   1.000
_cell.length_b   1.000
_cell.length_c   1.000
_cell.angle_alpha   90.00
_cell.angle_beta   90.00
_cell.angle_gamma   90.00
#
_symmetry.space_group_name_H-M   'P 1'
#
loop_
_entity.id
_entity.type
_entity.pdbx_description
1 polymer ?
#
loop_
_entity_poly.entity_id
_entity_poly.type
_entity_poly.pdbx_seq_one_letter_code
_entity_poly.pdbx_strand_id
1 'polypeptide(L)'
;MVQVLTGHGCFGEYLHRVARREPTTRCHHCDGDRDTAQHTLEVCPAWEERRRVLMEEVGEDLSLPAVVKAMVGSREAWCEMVSFCEYVIAQKEAAERERENNPDSAAVRRRRRRGRGAGAWIP
;
A
#
# COMPACT_ATOMS: atom_id res chain seq x y z
N MET A 1 -5.00 -7.25 -2.41
CA MET A 1 -4.52 -7.63 -3.76
C MET A 1 -4.46 -6.46 -4.74
N VAL A 2 -5.60 -5.88 -5.17
CA VAL A 2 -5.65 -4.89 -6.28
C VAL A 2 -4.76 -3.67 -6.03
N GLN A 3 -4.72 -3.16 -4.80
CA GLN A 3 -3.83 -2.07 -4.41
C GLN A 3 -2.35 -2.41 -4.65
N VAL A 4 -1.92 -3.64 -4.32
CA VAL A 4 -0.53 -4.09 -4.54
C VAL A 4 -0.23 -4.18 -6.04
N LEU A 5 -1.10 -4.83 -6.82
CA LEU A 5 -0.88 -5.00 -8.27
C LEU A 5 -0.82 -3.67 -9.03
N THR A 6 -1.54 -2.67 -8.55
CA THR A 6 -1.61 -1.35 -9.18
C THR A 6 -0.70 -0.32 -8.53
N GLY A 7 -0.12 -0.62 -7.36
CA GLY A 7 0.63 0.35 -6.55
C GLY A 7 -0.19 1.51 -5.99
N HIS A 8 -1.51 1.35 -5.81
CA HIS A 8 -2.42 2.40 -5.32
C HIS A 8 -2.79 2.22 -3.84
N GLY A 9 -3.48 3.20 -3.25
CA GLY A 9 -4.00 3.10 -1.88
C GLY A 9 -3.02 3.65 -0.86
N CYS A 10 -2.63 2.84 0.12
CA CYS A 10 -1.81 3.26 1.27
C CYS A 10 -0.29 3.31 0.99
N PHE A 11 0.15 3.12 -0.25
CA PHE A 11 1.55 3.25 -0.63
C PHE A 11 1.98 4.71 -0.64
N GLY A 12 3.05 5.03 0.09
CA GLY A 12 3.59 6.39 0.20
C GLY A 12 3.92 7.03 -1.15
N GLU A 13 4.37 6.27 -2.15
CA GLU A 13 4.57 6.79 -3.50
C GLU A 13 3.27 7.31 -4.13
N TYR A 14 2.19 6.52 -4.05
CA TYR A 14 0.88 6.91 -4.56
C TYR A 14 0.28 8.07 -3.74
N LEU A 15 0.35 7.97 -2.41
CA LEU A 15 -0.16 9.00 -1.50
C LEU A 15 0.49 10.35 -1.73
N HIS A 16 1.78 10.37 -2.05
CA HIS A 16 2.51 11.60 -2.35
C HIS A 16 2.21 12.13 -3.76
N ARG A 17 2.43 11.30 -4.79
CA ARG A 17 2.43 11.75 -6.18
C ARG A 17 1.04 11.98 -6.75
N VAL A 18 0.09 11.09 -6.39
CA VAL A 18 -1.25 11.07 -6.98
C VAL A 18 -2.28 11.62 -6.00
N ALA A 19 -2.40 11.03 -4.81
CA ALA A 19 -3.42 11.44 -3.85
C ALA A 19 -3.12 12.81 -3.21
N ARG A 20 -1.85 13.24 -3.21
CA ARG A 20 -1.34 14.44 -2.54
C ARG A 20 -1.78 14.52 -1.07
N ARG A 21 -1.60 13.40 -0.36
CA ARG A 21 -1.92 13.22 1.07
C ARG A 21 -0.70 12.94 1.94
N GLU A 22 0.48 12.71 1.35
CA GLU A 22 1.73 12.51 2.07
C GLU A 22 2.82 13.49 1.56
N PRO A 23 3.71 13.99 2.42
CA PRO A 23 4.71 14.99 2.04
C PRO A 23 5.91 14.40 1.28
N THR A 24 6.14 13.09 1.37
CA THR A 24 7.26 12.40 0.71
C THR A 24 6.84 11.03 0.22
N THR A 25 7.65 10.41 -0.64
CA THR A 25 7.46 9.03 -1.10
C THR A 25 8.01 7.98 -0.14
N ARG A 26 8.64 8.38 0.98
CA ARG A 26 9.38 7.46 1.86
C ARG A 26 8.47 6.40 2.48
N CYS A 27 9.04 5.23 2.73
CA CYS A 27 8.39 4.18 3.49
C CYS A 27 8.23 4.62 4.94
N HIS A 28 7.03 4.38 5.49
CA HIS A 28 6.74 4.64 6.91
C HIS A 28 7.07 3.44 7.80
N HIS A 29 7.48 2.32 7.21
CA HIS A 29 7.77 1.06 7.91
C HIS A 29 9.25 0.70 7.90
N CYS A 30 10.08 1.41 7.14
CA CYS A 30 11.54 1.27 7.11
C CYS A 30 12.19 2.53 6.54
N ASP A 31 13.51 2.57 6.46
CA ASP A 31 14.26 3.73 5.96
C ASP A 31 14.27 3.90 4.43
N GLY A 32 13.50 3.08 3.69
CA GLY A 32 13.42 3.14 2.23
C GLY A 32 12.86 4.46 1.69
N ASP A 33 13.46 4.98 0.62
CA ASP A 33 13.09 6.28 0.04
C ASP A 33 11.79 6.29 -0.77
N ARG A 34 11.36 5.11 -1.23
CA ARG A 34 10.15 4.94 -2.05
C ARG A 34 9.32 3.77 -1.56
N ASP A 35 8.16 4.08 -1.03
CA ASP A 35 7.14 3.11 -0.65
C ASP A 35 6.29 2.72 -1.86
N THR A 36 6.81 1.78 -2.64
CA THR A 36 6.11 1.16 -3.77
C THR A 36 5.58 -0.22 -3.39
N ALA A 37 4.65 -0.76 -4.18
CA ALA A 37 4.22 -2.15 -4.03
C ALA A 37 5.39 -3.12 -4.19
N GLN A 38 6.28 -2.87 -5.15
CA GLN A 38 7.49 -3.66 -5.38
C GLN A 38 8.42 -3.62 -4.16
N HIS A 39 8.70 -2.43 -3.61
CA HIS A 39 9.50 -2.28 -2.39
C HIS A 39 8.88 -3.06 -1.22
N THR A 40 7.56 -3.01 -1.09
CA THR A 40 6.82 -3.75 -0.07
C THR A 40 6.95 -5.26 -0.25
N LEU A 41 6.86 -5.74 -1.50
CA LEU A 41 6.95 -7.15 -1.85
C LEU A 41 8.36 -7.73 -1.75
N GLU A 42 9.40 -6.94 -1.97
CA GLU A 42 10.77 -7.48 -2.13
C GLU A 42 11.75 -7.02 -1.05
N VAL A 43 11.62 -5.78 -0.58
CA VAL A 43 12.73 -5.09 0.10
C VAL A 43 12.40 -4.74 1.54
N CYS A 44 11.18 -4.29 1.81
CA CYS A 44 10.83 -3.71 3.10
C CYS A 44 11.01 -4.74 4.23
N PRO A 45 11.92 -4.49 5.19
CA PRO A 45 12.21 -5.44 6.27
C PRO A 45 11.02 -5.66 7.20
N ALA A 46 10.11 -4.68 7.32
CA ALA A 46 8.90 -4.82 8.13
C ALA A 46 7.97 -5.98 7.67
N TRP A 47 8.13 -6.46 6.43
CA TRP A 47 7.33 -7.54 5.87
C TRP A 47 8.12 -8.83 5.64
N GLU A 48 9.36 -8.93 6.15
CA GLU A 48 10.27 -10.06 5.88
C GLU A 48 9.69 -11.42 6.27
N GLU A 49 9.13 -11.55 7.47
CA GLU A 49 8.55 -12.80 7.93
C GLU A 49 7.40 -13.26 7.03
N ARG A 50 6.48 -12.34 6.69
CA ARG A 50 5.36 -12.62 5.79
C ARG A 50 5.82 -12.92 4.37
N ARG A 51 6.86 -12.25 3.92
CA ARG A 51 7.47 -12.45 2.61
C ARG A 51 8.10 -13.84 2.51
N ARG A 52 8.76 -14.31 3.58
CA ARG A 52 9.33 -15.66 3.63
C ARG A 52 8.26 -16.74 3.42
N VAL A 53 7.11 -16.61 4.09
CA VAL A 53 5.98 -17.54 3.89
C VAL A 53 5.47 -17.49 2.45
N LEU A 54 5.34 -16.30 1.86
CA LEU A 54 4.94 -16.15 0.45
C LEU A 54 5.94 -16.83 -0.51
N MET A 55 7.24 -16.73 -0.24
CA MET A 55 8.29 -17.33 -1.08
C MET A 55 8.23 -18.85 -1.12
N GLU A 56 7.66 -19.52 -0.10
CA GLU A 56 7.50 -20.98 -0.09
C GLU A 56 6.54 -21.45 -1.19
N GLU A 57 5.54 -20.63 -1.56
CA GLU A 57 4.57 -20.94 -2.60
C GLU A 57 4.89 -20.29 -3.96
N VAL A 58 5.48 -19.09 -3.95
CA VAL A 58 5.72 -18.28 -5.17
C VAL A 58 7.14 -18.45 -5.73
N GLY A 59 8.10 -18.84 -4.89
CA GLY A 59 9.53 -18.86 -5.20
C GLY A 59 10.25 -17.57 -4.81
N GLU A 60 11.56 -17.51 -5.10
CA GLU A 60 12.43 -16.41 -4.64
C GLU A 60 12.27 -15.11 -5.44
N ASP A 61 11.86 -15.20 -6.72
CA ASP A 61 11.60 -14.02 -7.55
C ASP A 61 10.22 -13.45 -7.24
N LEU A 62 10.23 -12.40 -6.42
CA LEU A 62 9.03 -11.68 -6.01
C LEU A 62 8.73 -10.47 -6.88
N SER A 63 9.30 -10.41 -8.09
CA SER A 63 8.90 -9.39 -9.05
C SER A 63 7.42 -9.53 -9.37
N LEU A 64 6.71 -8.40 -9.50
CA LEU A 64 5.27 -8.43 -9.79
C LEU A 64 4.89 -9.38 -10.95
N PRO A 65 5.62 -9.41 -12.09
CA PRO A 65 5.35 -10.39 -13.16
C PRO A 65 5.54 -11.85 -12.73
N ALA A 66 6.58 -12.17 -11.95
CA ALA A 66 6.84 -13.52 -11.47
C ALA A 66 5.76 -13.98 -10.48
N VAL A 67 5.38 -13.12 -9.53
CA VAL A 67 4.31 -13.41 -8.58
C VAL A 67 2.98 -13.64 -9.31
N VAL A 68 2.62 -12.77 -10.25
CA VAL A 68 1.38 -12.95 -11.04
C VAL A 68 1.42 -14.25 -11.83
N LYS A 69 2.57 -14.63 -12.41
CA LYS A 69 2.73 -15.91 -13.10
C LYS A 69 2.49 -17.10 -12.15
N ALA A 70 3.06 -17.07 -10.94
CA ALA A 70 2.86 -18.11 -9.95
C ALA A 70 1.39 -18.22 -9.50
N MET A 71 0.76 -17.07 -9.21
CA MET A 71 -0.65 -17.00 -8.81
C MET A 71 -1.62 -17.58 -9.85
N VAL A 72 -1.36 -17.35 -11.14
CA VAL A 72 -2.22 -17.91 -12.21
C VAL A 72 -1.98 -19.42 -12.38
N GLY A 73 -0.81 -19.92 -11.98
CA GLY A 73 -0.43 -21.33 -12.08
C GLY A 73 -0.77 -22.18 -10.86
N SER A 74 -1.02 -21.60 -9.69
CA SER A 74 -1.28 -22.32 -8.44
C SER A 74 -2.32 -21.62 -7.57
N ARG A 75 -3.28 -22.40 -7.06
CA ARG A 75 -4.31 -21.90 -6.13
C ARG A 75 -3.70 -21.56 -4.77
N GLU A 76 -2.68 -22.29 -4.35
CA GLU A 76 -1.94 -22.11 -3.11
C GLU A 76 -1.15 -20.79 -3.17
N ALA A 77 -0.39 -20.57 -4.26
CA ALA A 77 0.28 -19.29 -4.52
C ALA A 77 -0.71 -18.10 -4.58
N TRP A 78 -1.89 -18.31 -5.19
CA TRP A 78 -2.95 -17.30 -5.17
C TRP A 78 -3.43 -16.99 -3.75
N CYS A 79 -3.75 -18.00 -2.95
CA CYS A 79 -4.22 -17.84 -1.57
C CYS A 79 -3.17 -17.17 -0.68
N GLU A 80 -1.91 -17.58 -0.76
CA GLU A 80 -0.83 -16.96 0.02
C GLU A 80 -0.60 -15.51 -0.40
N MET A 81 -0.66 -15.19 -1.69
CA MET A 81 -0.56 -13.80 -2.12
C MET A 81 -1.75 -12.95 -1.66
N VAL A 82 -2.98 -13.49 -1.65
CA VAL A 82 -4.14 -12.82 -1.04
C VAL A 82 -3.87 -12.53 0.43
N SER A 83 -3.49 -13.55 1.19
CA SER A 83 -3.21 -13.47 2.63
C SER A 83 -2.12 -12.44 2.94
N PHE A 84 -1.01 -12.49 2.21
CA PHE A 84 0.08 -11.50 2.30
C PHE A 84 -0.45 -10.08 2.05
N CYS A 85 -1.19 -9.88 0.96
CA CYS A 85 -1.74 -8.58 0.61
C CYS A 85 -2.69 -8.04 1.67
N GLU A 86 -3.60 -8.86 2.18
CA GLU A 86 -4.58 -8.46 3.18
C GLU A 86 -3.89 -8.01 4.46
N TYR A 87 -2.92 -8.80 4.93
CA TYR A 87 -2.12 -8.45 6.10
C TYR A 87 -1.40 -7.12 5.91
N VAL A 88 -0.60 -6.99 4.84
CA VAL A 88 0.22 -5.80 4.60
C VAL A 88 -0.62 -4.54 4.39
N ILE A 89 -1.70 -4.63 3.61
CA ILE A 89 -2.61 -3.50 3.38
C ILE A 89 -3.27 -3.08 4.70
N ALA A 90 -3.77 -4.02 5.49
CA ALA A 90 -4.42 -3.70 6.76
C ALA A 90 -3.48 -2.96 7.71
N GLN A 91 -2.22 -3.41 7.81
CA GLN A 91 -1.20 -2.75 8.65
C GLN A 91 -0.82 -1.36 8.11
N LYS A 92 -0.60 -1.23 6.80
CA LYS A 92 -0.30 0.07 6.17
C LYS A 92 -1.43 1.08 6.33
N GLU A 93 -2.67 0.67 6.09
CA GLU A 93 -3.85 1.54 6.23
C GLU A 93 -4.10 1.91 7.71
N ALA A 94 -3.80 1.02 8.65
CA ALA A 94 -3.86 1.34 10.07
C ALA A 94 -2.84 2.43 10.44
N ALA A 95 -1.59 2.26 10.01
CA ALA A 95 -0.55 3.26 10.23
C ALA A 95 -0.87 4.60 9.52
N GLU A 96 -1.45 4.57 8.31
CA GLU A 96 -1.93 5.79 7.63
C GLU A 96 -3.03 6.48 8.46
N ARG A 97 -4.03 5.73 8.95
CA ARG A 97 -5.11 6.27 9.78
C ARG A 97 -4.60 6.91 11.07
N GLU A 98 -3.62 6.31 11.73
CA GLU A 98 -2.98 6.89 12.91
C GLU A 98 -2.31 8.22 12.59
N ARG A 99 -1.59 8.31 11.47
CA ARG A 99 -0.97 9.57 11.01
C ARG A 99 -2.00 10.63 10.64
N GLU A 100 -3.13 10.23 10.03
CA GLU A 100 -4.23 11.16 9.69
C GLU A 100 -4.91 11.74 10.94
N ASN A 101 -5.04 10.92 11.98
CA ASN A 101 -5.71 11.30 13.23
C ASN A 101 -4.81 12.08 14.19
N ASN A 102 -3.49 12.08 13.97
CA ASN A 102 -2.56 12.85 14.78
C ASN A 102 -2.76 14.37 14.54
N PRO A 103 -3.11 15.17 15.57
CA PRO A 103 -3.35 16.61 15.42
C PRO A 103 -2.10 17.38 14.98
N ASP A 104 -0.91 16.87 15.29
CA ASP A 104 0.38 17.45 14.92
C ASP A 104 0.86 17.00 13.53
N SER A 105 0.04 16.23 12.81
CA SER A 105 0.38 15.75 11.47
C SER A 105 0.43 16.89 10.44
N ALA A 106 1.25 16.67 9.41
CA ALA A 106 1.37 17.58 8.29
C ALA A 106 -0.01 17.91 7.69
N ALA A 107 -0.27 19.19 7.40
CA ALA A 107 -1.57 19.65 6.92
C ALA A 107 -2.06 18.92 5.65
N VAL A 108 -1.13 18.44 4.82
CA VAL A 108 -1.40 17.63 3.63
C VAL A 108 -2.16 16.32 3.92
N ARG A 109 -1.98 15.73 5.11
CA ARG A 109 -2.65 14.49 5.54
C ARG A 109 -4.09 14.71 5.99
N ARG A 110 -4.44 15.95 6.39
CA ARG A 110 -5.79 16.27 6.85
C ARG A 110 -6.77 15.99 5.73
N ARG A 111 -7.81 15.21 6.02
CA ARG A 111 -8.90 15.01 5.08
C ARG A 111 -9.40 16.37 4.63
N ARG A 112 -9.25 16.68 3.33
CA ARG A 112 -10.03 17.76 2.73
C ARG A 112 -11.47 17.41 3.05
N ARG A 113 -12.13 18.19 3.91
CA ARG A 113 -13.59 18.16 3.98
C ARG A 113 -14.02 18.36 2.54
N ARG A 114 -14.59 17.33 1.90
CA ARG A 114 -15.27 17.53 0.61
C ARG A 114 -16.21 18.69 0.88
N GLY A 115 -15.92 19.85 0.28
CA GLY A 115 -16.86 20.94 0.29
C GLY A 115 -18.16 20.36 -0.21
N ARG A 116 -19.21 20.43 0.61
CA ARG A 116 -20.57 20.29 0.08
C ARG A 116 -20.63 21.31 -1.04
N GLY A 117 -20.71 20.85 -2.28
CA GLY A 117 -21.07 21.72 -3.39
C GLY A 117 -22.45 22.26 -3.03
N ALA A 118 -22.48 23.49 -2.52
CA ALA A 118 -23.68 24.29 -2.50
C ALA A 118 -23.99 24.59 -3.97
N GLY A 119 -24.67 23.65 -4.63
CA GLY A 119 -25.37 23.93 -5.86
C GLY A 119 -26.48 24.90 -5.51
N ALA A 120 -26.25 26.18 -5.77
CA ALA A 120 -27.28 27.20 -5.74
C ALA A 120 -28.35 26.79 -6.77
N TRP A 121 -29.52 26.39 -6.26
CA TRP A 121 -30.74 26.33 -7.04
C TRP A 121 -31.20 27.78 -7.18
N ILE A 122 -31.10 28.33 -8.39
CA ILE A 122 -31.64 29.64 -8.73
C ILE A 122 -32.93 29.36 -9.54
N PRO A 123 -34.07 29.99 -9.18
CA PRO A 123 -35.40 29.63 -9.68
C PRO A 123 -35.60 29.81 -11.18
#